data_AF-A0A1Q9C6Y7-F1
#
_entry.id   AF-A0A1Q9C6Y7-F1
#
_cell.length_a   1.000
_cell.length_b   1.000
_cell.length_c   1.000
_cell.angle_alpha   90.00
_cell.angle_beta   90.00
_cell.angle_gamma   90.00
#
_symmetry.space_group_name_H-M   'P 1'
#
loop_
_entity.id
_entity.type
_entity.pdbx_description
1 polymer ?
#
loop_
_entity_poly.entity_id
_entity_poly.type
_entity_poly.pdbx_seq_one_letter_code
_entity_poly.pdbx_strand_id
1 'polypeptide(L)'
;MTSHGLDYLGSYHTAEAVGGYSKLWFSRGGICSQAFVVKAIPAGFILCLPQGAIDDEELEQATDEQYTGNLGPWTQVNIIAVGTSGRELKKTVPCLLIDLQAAEAPSLSIEADPALTVKTFGVVRLQSVWPSRVRTLEALEFFLNGEDVDDRLEAYFTATGSEPELRDAPRLASLDEIESRLSSLETKPSPPAGSSLGPSPVEGAPAWAPQLFAEGSRANLGSEQMHHLLSLAGRGPKRLGDLGSSTATAARTPSATKLGATPKARTAASPLGDLPEEEEELDDAEPEDAADQGDVLSRLLAQQTKILTQLAKKSRDPLHGLLSGSAAEDDSKLPGVKGMAARQLMIEQFAAHPDRVVLQVRARLAAARRKSISELEPRDMYYHFAETVPLGTYKTLTYFSFLLAEMWEAAERGQAAEMISLLALGLVFAEQVANEQGHTRLGWLLTGRQDPPFAQVEQRRAPRPEVPHGMLADPRWIAANLAYLRDADLISERTNKSQQPPAAPSNPNANRDDPKGKGRRGQRKQEGNGEPSS
;
A
#
# COMPACT_ATOMS: atom_id res chain seq x y z
N MET A 1 26.54 -14.83 8.89
CA MET A 1 26.98 -16.17 9.31
C MET A 1 27.17 -16.99 8.05
N THR A 2 28.41 -17.42 7.80
CA THR A 2 28.80 -18.18 6.60
C THR A 2 28.29 -19.61 6.68
N SER A 3 27.51 -20.01 5.67
CA SER A 3 26.86 -21.31 5.51
C SER A 3 27.88 -22.39 5.14
N HIS A 4 28.62 -22.92 6.11
CA HIS A 4 29.41 -24.12 5.88
C HIS A 4 28.48 -25.34 5.76
N GLY A 5 28.41 -25.96 4.57
CA GLY A 5 27.71 -27.23 4.35
C GLY A 5 26.53 -27.22 3.37
N LEU A 6 26.24 -26.08 2.70
CA LEU A 6 25.16 -25.97 1.70
C LEU A 6 25.69 -25.70 0.28
N ASP A 7 26.94 -26.08 -0.01
CA ASP A 7 27.60 -25.79 -1.28
C ASP A 7 26.85 -26.35 -2.50
N TYR A 8 26.05 -27.41 -2.29
CA TYR A 8 25.22 -28.02 -3.33
C TYR A 8 24.07 -27.13 -3.82
N LEU A 9 23.67 -26.10 -3.05
CA LEU A 9 22.68 -25.10 -3.49
C LEU A 9 23.30 -23.92 -4.24
N GLY A 10 24.64 -23.84 -4.30
CA GLY A 10 25.34 -22.76 -4.98
C GLY A 10 24.93 -21.38 -4.48
N SER A 11 24.37 -20.54 -5.35
CA SER A 11 23.92 -19.18 -5.03
C SER A 11 22.44 -19.07 -4.66
N TYR A 12 21.74 -20.18 -4.47
CA TYR A 12 20.31 -20.19 -4.17
C TYR A 12 20.05 -19.86 -2.70
N HIS A 13 19.03 -19.02 -2.47
CA HIS A 13 18.63 -18.59 -1.13
C HIS A 13 17.38 -19.34 -0.68
N THR A 14 17.36 -19.78 0.57
CA THR A 14 16.20 -20.43 1.20
C THR A 14 15.16 -19.41 1.67
N ALA A 15 13.94 -19.86 1.98
CA ALA A 15 12.90 -19.01 2.54
C ALA A 15 13.24 -18.48 3.95
N GLU A 16 14.22 -19.06 4.65
CA GLU A 16 14.71 -18.54 5.93
C GLU A 16 15.65 -17.34 5.78
N ALA A 17 16.27 -17.14 4.61
CA ALA A 17 17.23 -16.05 4.39
C ALA A 17 16.59 -14.65 4.53
N VAL A 18 17.32 -13.69 5.13
CA VAL A 18 16.80 -12.33 5.41
C VAL A 18 16.28 -11.63 4.13
N GLY A 19 16.94 -11.87 2.98
CA GLY A 19 16.56 -11.32 1.67
C GLY A 19 15.40 -12.03 0.95
N GLY A 20 14.86 -13.11 1.52
CA GLY A 20 13.88 -13.99 0.86
C GLY A 20 14.53 -15.12 0.07
N TYR A 21 13.68 -15.92 -0.60
CA TYR A 21 14.11 -17.10 -1.36
C TYR A 21 14.43 -16.78 -2.82
N SER A 22 15.24 -17.63 -3.43
CA SER A 22 15.43 -17.65 -4.87
C SER A 22 14.21 -18.26 -5.57
N LYS A 23 13.73 -17.60 -6.62
CA LYS A 23 12.69 -18.15 -7.52
C LYS A 23 13.36 -19.09 -8.51
N LEU A 24 13.00 -20.37 -8.44
CA LEU A 24 13.64 -21.44 -9.18
C LEU A 24 12.60 -22.20 -10.02
N TRP A 25 13.11 -23.10 -10.84
CA TRP A 25 12.38 -24.12 -11.57
C TRP A 25 12.92 -25.48 -11.18
N PHE A 26 12.03 -26.45 -11.00
CA PHE A 26 12.33 -27.83 -10.68
C PHE A 26 11.86 -28.74 -11.82
N SER A 27 12.78 -29.50 -12.39
CA SER A 27 12.54 -30.37 -13.54
C SER A 27 12.50 -31.84 -13.12
N ARG A 28 11.35 -32.50 -13.31
CA ARG A 28 11.17 -33.94 -13.05
C ARG A 28 10.04 -34.51 -13.89
N GLY A 29 10.18 -35.75 -14.38
CA GLY A 29 9.09 -36.47 -15.05
C GLY A 29 8.52 -35.76 -16.30
N GLY A 30 9.33 -34.99 -17.02
CA GLY A 30 8.86 -34.20 -18.18
C GLY A 30 8.17 -32.87 -17.83
N ILE A 31 8.11 -32.52 -16.54
CA ILE A 31 7.49 -31.30 -16.02
C ILE A 31 8.58 -30.36 -15.51
N CYS A 32 8.47 -29.08 -15.84
CA CYS A 32 9.29 -28.00 -15.32
C CYS A 32 8.41 -27.07 -14.48
N SER A 33 8.56 -27.12 -13.17
CA SER A 33 7.64 -26.51 -12.21
C SER A 33 8.30 -25.35 -11.46
N GLN A 34 7.55 -24.28 -11.17
CA GLN A 34 8.05 -23.22 -10.28
C GLN A 34 8.37 -23.81 -8.90
N ALA A 35 9.49 -23.41 -8.34
CA ALA A 35 9.97 -23.94 -7.08
C ALA A 35 10.70 -22.87 -6.26
N PHE A 36 10.76 -23.08 -4.95
CA PHE A 36 11.74 -22.40 -4.11
C PHE A 36 12.08 -23.26 -2.91
N VAL A 37 13.34 -23.14 -2.46
CA VAL A 37 13.83 -23.89 -1.29
C VAL A 37 13.30 -23.22 -0.03
N VAL A 38 12.59 -23.98 0.80
CA VAL A 38 12.04 -23.49 2.06
C VAL A 38 13.12 -23.52 3.13
N LYS A 39 13.75 -24.68 3.32
CA LYS A 39 14.81 -24.94 4.31
C LYS A 39 15.81 -25.94 3.75
N ALA A 40 17.06 -25.89 4.19
CA ALA A 40 18.14 -26.75 3.70
C ALA A 40 19.08 -27.20 4.83
N ILE A 41 19.58 -28.42 4.72
CA ILE A 41 20.56 -29.05 5.62
C ILE A 41 21.62 -29.78 4.77
N PRO A 42 22.80 -30.15 5.31
CA PRO A 42 23.81 -30.82 4.49
C PRO A 42 23.36 -32.10 3.76
N ALA A 43 22.36 -32.82 4.31
CA ALA A 43 21.82 -34.04 3.72
C ALA A 43 20.74 -33.82 2.63
N GLY A 44 20.09 -32.65 2.62
CA GLY A 44 18.87 -32.46 1.83
C GLY A 44 18.25 -31.08 1.98
N PHE A 45 17.14 -30.86 1.30
CA PHE A 45 16.38 -29.61 1.40
C PHE A 45 14.89 -29.84 1.26
N ILE A 46 14.09 -29.00 1.93
CA ILE A 46 12.65 -28.96 1.77
C ILE A 46 12.31 -27.97 0.66
N LEU A 47 11.58 -28.46 -0.33
CA LEU A 47 11.17 -27.71 -1.50
C LEU A 47 9.67 -27.44 -1.48
N CYS A 48 9.28 -26.23 -1.87
CA CYS A 48 7.87 -25.89 -2.12
C CYS A 48 7.61 -25.91 -3.63
N LEU A 49 6.60 -26.68 -4.04
CA LEU A 49 6.22 -26.93 -5.43
C LEU A 49 4.70 -26.73 -5.64
N PRO A 50 4.24 -26.44 -6.88
CA PRO A 50 2.82 -26.51 -7.21
C PRO A 50 2.31 -27.94 -7.11
N GLN A 51 1.05 -28.13 -6.72
CA GLN A 51 0.44 -29.46 -6.68
C GLN A 51 0.52 -30.18 -8.04
N GLY A 52 0.94 -31.45 -8.04
CA GLY A 52 1.20 -32.25 -9.22
C GLY A 52 2.45 -31.86 -10.00
N ALA A 53 3.41 -31.19 -9.37
CA ALA A 53 4.78 -31.06 -9.92
C ALA A 53 5.52 -32.39 -9.98
N ILE A 54 5.17 -33.30 -9.06
CA ILE A 54 5.57 -34.70 -9.00
C ILE A 54 4.29 -35.52 -9.17
N ASP A 55 4.38 -36.65 -9.86
CA ASP A 55 3.23 -37.54 -10.06
C ASP A 55 2.77 -38.11 -8.71
N ASP A 56 1.45 -38.20 -8.52
CA ASP A 56 0.88 -38.74 -7.28
C ASP A 56 1.27 -40.22 -7.11
N GLU A 57 1.39 -40.98 -8.21
CA GLU A 57 1.87 -42.37 -8.17
C GLU A 57 3.32 -42.46 -7.64
N GLU A 58 4.17 -41.50 -7.97
CA GLU A 58 5.56 -41.44 -7.52
C GLU A 58 5.65 -41.06 -6.02
N LEU A 59 4.79 -40.16 -5.57
CA LEU A 59 4.69 -39.76 -4.15
C LEU A 59 4.14 -40.89 -3.27
N GLU A 60 3.14 -41.62 -3.75
CA GLU A 60 2.59 -42.81 -3.09
C GLU A 60 3.64 -43.91 -3.01
N GLN A 61 4.36 -44.19 -4.11
CA GLN A 61 5.46 -45.16 -4.12
C GLN A 61 6.55 -44.79 -3.12
N ALA A 62 6.96 -43.52 -3.04
CA ALA A 62 7.95 -43.07 -2.06
C ALA A 62 7.47 -43.27 -0.61
N THR A 63 6.16 -43.14 -0.37
CA THR A 63 5.54 -43.37 0.94
C THR A 63 5.54 -44.85 1.30
N ASP A 64 5.18 -45.72 0.34
CA ASP A 64 5.21 -47.18 0.50
C ASP A 64 6.64 -47.72 0.72
N GLU A 65 7.63 -47.09 0.09
CA GLU A 65 9.06 -47.40 0.24
C GLU A 65 9.71 -46.71 1.46
N GLN A 66 8.90 -46.09 2.33
CA GLN A 66 9.36 -45.41 3.55
C GLN A 66 10.47 -44.39 3.30
N TYR A 67 10.37 -43.64 2.20
CA TYR A 67 11.25 -42.52 1.86
C TYR A 67 12.75 -42.86 1.79
N THR A 68 13.09 -44.10 1.44
CA THR A 68 14.48 -44.59 1.32
C THR A 68 15.22 -44.03 0.10
N GLY A 69 14.50 -43.48 -0.88
CA GLY A 69 15.04 -42.87 -2.09
C GLY A 69 15.31 -41.36 -1.98
N ASN A 70 15.38 -40.70 -3.15
CA ASN A 70 15.64 -39.26 -3.23
C ASN A 70 14.45 -38.42 -2.71
N LEU A 71 13.23 -38.89 -2.94
CA LEU A 71 12.01 -38.28 -2.42
C LEU A 71 11.84 -38.65 -0.95
N GLY A 72 11.72 -37.61 -0.12
CA GLY A 72 11.46 -37.71 1.30
C GLY A 72 9.97 -37.56 1.64
N PRO A 73 9.66 -37.46 2.94
CA PRO A 73 8.33 -37.12 3.41
C PRO A 73 7.76 -35.88 2.73
N TRP A 74 6.45 -35.86 2.53
CA TRP A 74 5.75 -34.77 1.85
C TRP A 74 4.40 -34.45 2.47
N THR A 75 3.90 -33.24 2.23
CA THR A 75 2.55 -32.83 2.61
C THR A 75 1.95 -31.85 1.61
N GLN A 76 0.64 -31.89 1.44
CA GLN A 76 -0.11 -30.93 0.63
C GLN A 76 -0.77 -29.88 1.52
N VAL A 77 -0.55 -28.61 1.18
CA VAL A 77 -1.03 -27.48 1.97
C VAL A 77 -1.52 -26.36 1.07
N ASN A 78 -2.62 -25.71 1.46
CA ASN A 78 -3.12 -24.52 0.79
C ASN A 78 -2.48 -23.26 1.39
N ILE A 79 -1.62 -22.60 0.62
CA ILE A 79 -0.87 -21.44 1.08
C ILE A 79 -1.43 -20.17 0.46
N ILE A 80 -1.55 -19.10 1.23
CA ILE A 80 -1.97 -17.79 0.71
C ILE A 80 -0.99 -17.34 -0.39
N ALA A 81 -1.51 -16.96 -1.55
CA ALA A 81 -0.70 -16.46 -2.65
C ALA A 81 -0.28 -15.01 -2.41
N VAL A 82 0.91 -14.63 -2.87
CA VAL A 82 1.39 -13.25 -2.94
C VAL A 82 1.35 -12.73 -4.36
N GLY A 83 0.90 -11.49 -4.51
CA GLY A 83 0.95 -10.78 -5.80
C GLY A 83 2.37 -10.31 -6.13
N THR A 84 2.53 -9.72 -7.32
CA THR A 84 3.80 -9.14 -7.79
C THR A 84 4.33 -8.01 -6.88
N SER A 85 3.47 -7.40 -6.07
CA SER A 85 3.84 -6.40 -5.06
C SER A 85 4.33 -6.99 -3.73
N GLY A 86 4.35 -8.32 -3.58
CA GLY A 86 4.71 -9.01 -2.34
C GLY A 86 3.61 -9.02 -1.28
N ARG A 87 2.43 -8.46 -1.56
CA ARG A 87 1.27 -8.51 -0.66
C ARG A 87 0.51 -9.82 -0.80
N GLU A 88 0.09 -10.36 0.34
CA GLU A 88 -0.83 -11.50 0.42
C GLU A 88 -2.16 -11.17 -0.27
N LEU A 89 -2.65 -12.12 -1.06
CA LEU A 89 -3.92 -12.06 -1.78
C LEU A 89 -4.99 -12.80 -0.97
N LYS A 90 -6.28 -12.55 -1.23
CA LYS A 90 -7.39 -13.36 -0.65
C LYS A 90 -7.55 -14.73 -1.31
N LYS A 91 -6.53 -15.24 -2.00
CA LYS A 91 -6.55 -16.50 -2.75
C LYS A 91 -5.45 -17.40 -2.21
N THR A 92 -5.77 -18.67 -2.01
CA THR A 92 -4.79 -19.71 -1.70
C THR A 92 -4.39 -20.47 -2.97
N VAL A 93 -3.18 -21.00 -2.97
CA VAL A 93 -2.65 -21.90 -3.98
C VAL A 93 -2.30 -23.23 -3.33
N PRO A 94 -2.63 -24.37 -3.97
CA PRO A 94 -2.26 -25.68 -3.47
C PRO A 94 -0.77 -25.91 -3.72
N CYS A 95 -0.05 -26.17 -2.63
CA CYS A 95 1.39 -26.38 -2.63
C CYS A 95 1.71 -27.78 -2.10
N LEU A 96 2.76 -28.36 -2.66
CA LEU A 96 3.42 -29.55 -2.16
C LEU A 96 4.69 -29.10 -1.44
N LEU A 97 4.79 -29.42 -0.15
CA LEU A 97 6.05 -29.37 0.59
C LEU A 97 6.63 -30.76 0.60
N ILE A 98 7.87 -30.91 0.16
CA ILE A 98 8.54 -32.21 0.07
C ILE A 98 10.00 -32.09 0.46
N ASP A 99 10.48 -33.05 1.24
CA ASP A 99 11.90 -33.22 1.50
C ASP A 99 12.59 -33.91 0.31
N LEU A 100 13.74 -33.40 -0.10
CA LEU A 100 14.55 -33.97 -1.18
C LEU A 100 16.00 -34.13 -0.72
N GLN A 101 16.63 -35.22 -1.14
CA GLN A 101 18.07 -35.40 -0.90
C GLN A 101 18.89 -34.35 -1.65
N ALA A 102 20.08 -34.02 -1.13
CA ALA A 102 20.99 -33.05 -1.77
C ALA A 102 21.35 -33.43 -3.22
N ALA A 103 21.29 -34.72 -3.57
CA ALA A 103 21.50 -35.24 -4.92
C ALA A 103 20.47 -34.73 -5.95
N GLU A 104 19.31 -34.23 -5.53
CA GLU A 104 18.27 -33.65 -6.39
C GLU A 104 18.49 -32.15 -6.66
N ALA A 105 19.51 -31.52 -6.08
CA ALA A 105 19.80 -30.11 -6.33
C ALA A 105 20.10 -29.76 -7.81
N PRO A 106 20.73 -30.63 -8.63
CA PRO A 106 20.90 -30.39 -10.07
C PRO A 106 19.58 -30.30 -10.85
N SER A 107 18.48 -30.80 -10.29
CA SER A 107 17.13 -30.68 -10.87
C SER A 107 16.56 -29.26 -10.71
N LEU A 108 17.27 -28.35 -10.01
CA LEU A 108 16.89 -26.94 -9.81
C LEU A 108 17.64 -26.00 -10.77
N SER A 109 16.90 -25.12 -11.44
CA SER A 109 17.43 -24.10 -12.34
C SER A 109 16.81 -22.71 -12.08
N ILE A 110 17.49 -21.65 -12.51
CA ILE A 110 16.94 -20.27 -12.48
C ILE A 110 15.98 -20.04 -13.65
N GLU A 111 16.21 -20.72 -14.77
CA GLU A 111 15.44 -20.60 -16.00
C GLU A 111 14.59 -21.85 -16.23
N ALA A 112 13.39 -21.66 -16.77
CA ALA A 112 12.53 -22.77 -17.13
C ALA A 112 13.12 -23.52 -18.33
N ASP A 113 13.15 -24.85 -18.26
CA ASP A 113 13.45 -25.67 -19.43
C ASP A 113 12.32 -25.54 -20.48
N PRO A 114 12.59 -24.99 -21.67
CA PRO A 114 11.58 -24.81 -22.70
C PRO A 114 11.11 -26.12 -23.34
N ALA A 115 11.84 -27.23 -23.16
CA ALA A 115 11.47 -28.53 -23.71
C ALA A 115 10.43 -29.27 -22.85
N LEU A 116 10.16 -28.79 -21.64
CA LEU A 116 9.32 -29.45 -20.64
C LEU A 116 7.99 -28.74 -20.44
N THR A 117 7.01 -29.46 -19.91
CA THR A 117 5.69 -28.88 -19.62
C THR A 117 5.80 -27.96 -18.41
N VAL A 118 5.53 -26.67 -18.61
CA VAL A 118 5.69 -25.65 -17.57
C VAL A 118 4.52 -25.65 -16.59
N LYS A 119 4.82 -25.73 -15.28
CA LYS A 119 3.82 -25.68 -14.20
C LYS A 119 4.10 -24.55 -13.23
N THR A 120 3.06 -23.81 -12.86
CA THR A 120 3.15 -22.65 -11.94
C THR A 120 2.25 -22.87 -10.73
N PHE A 121 2.50 -22.16 -9.62
CA PHE A 121 1.65 -22.24 -8.41
C PHE A 121 0.21 -21.80 -8.64
N GLY A 122 -0.01 -20.99 -9.67
CA GLY A 122 -1.33 -20.58 -10.09
C GLY A 122 -1.26 -19.25 -10.83
N VAL A 123 -2.43 -18.82 -11.30
CA VAL A 123 -2.56 -17.58 -12.06
C VAL A 123 -3.64 -16.70 -11.43
N VAL A 124 -3.35 -15.41 -11.33
CA VAL A 124 -4.31 -14.37 -10.95
C VAL A 124 -4.18 -13.23 -11.95
N ARG A 125 -5.28 -12.90 -12.63
CA ARG A 125 -5.30 -11.86 -13.69
C ARG A 125 -4.19 -12.07 -14.73
N LEU A 126 -4.05 -13.30 -15.22
CA LEU A 126 -3.05 -13.72 -16.22
C LEU A 126 -1.57 -13.62 -15.76
N GLN A 127 -1.31 -13.34 -14.47
CA GLN A 127 0.05 -13.35 -13.91
C GLN A 127 0.25 -14.56 -13.01
N SER A 128 1.42 -15.21 -13.13
CA SER A 128 1.80 -16.26 -12.19
C SER A 128 1.95 -15.69 -10.79
N VAL A 129 1.38 -16.36 -9.81
CA VAL A 129 1.48 -15.98 -8.39
C VAL A 129 2.43 -16.92 -7.66
N TRP A 130 2.96 -16.45 -6.54
CA TRP A 130 3.86 -17.22 -5.69
C TRP A 130 3.23 -17.47 -4.32
N PRO A 131 3.60 -18.53 -3.59
CA PRO A 131 3.15 -18.73 -2.22
C PRO A 131 3.75 -17.67 -1.27
N SER A 132 2.99 -17.28 -0.25
CA SER A 132 3.48 -16.39 0.81
C SER A 132 4.59 -17.07 1.61
N ARG A 133 5.77 -16.45 1.61
CA ARG A 133 6.94 -16.89 2.38
C ARG A 133 6.59 -17.20 3.84
N VAL A 134 5.89 -16.27 4.49
CA VAL A 134 5.56 -16.37 5.92
C VAL A 134 4.67 -17.58 6.16
N ARG A 135 3.64 -17.76 5.34
CA ARG A 135 2.70 -18.88 5.43
C ARG A 135 3.34 -20.22 5.05
N THR A 136 4.32 -20.22 4.15
CA THR A 136 5.09 -21.43 3.84
C THR A 136 5.98 -21.86 5.01
N LEU A 137 6.59 -20.91 5.73
CA LEU A 137 7.36 -21.23 6.94
C LEU A 137 6.45 -21.71 8.07
N GLU A 138 5.28 -21.09 8.27
CA GLU A 138 4.26 -21.59 9.21
C GLU A 138 3.84 -23.02 8.86
N ALA A 139 3.54 -23.29 7.58
CA ALA A 139 3.18 -24.63 7.11
C ALA A 139 4.33 -25.65 7.28
N LEU A 140 5.57 -25.21 7.13
CA LEU A 140 6.75 -26.03 7.38
C LEU A 140 6.84 -26.43 8.86
N GLU A 141 6.58 -25.51 9.79
CA GLU A 141 6.56 -25.83 11.22
C GLU A 141 5.50 -26.90 11.56
N PHE A 142 4.32 -26.83 10.96
CA PHE A 142 3.31 -27.88 11.12
C PHE A 142 3.75 -29.21 10.50
N PHE A 143 4.42 -29.16 9.34
CA PHE A 143 4.91 -30.36 8.67
C PHE A 143 6.01 -31.08 9.47
N LEU A 144 6.93 -30.31 10.07
CA LEU A 144 8.03 -30.85 10.89
C LEU A 144 7.56 -31.31 12.28
N ASN A 145 6.46 -30.79 12.81
CA ASN A 145 5.96 -31.09 14.16
C ASN A 145 4.69 -31.99 14.15
N GLY A 146 4.43 -32.72 13.05
CA GLY A 146 3.30 -33.64 12.96
C GLY A 146 3.35 -34.77 14.01
N GLU A 147 2.24 -35.49 14.23
CA GLU A 147 2.23 -36.60 15.21
C GLU A 147 3.01 -37.85 14.71
N ASP A 148 3.20 -37.97 13.40
CA ASP A 148 3.91 -39.07 12.73
C ASP A 148 5.14 -38.53 11.96
N VAL A 149 6.06 -37.83 12.65
CA VAL A 149 7.28 -37.31 12.02
C VAL A 149 8.22 -38.47 11.67
N ASP A 150 8.58 -38.59 10.41
CA ASP A 150 9.62 -39.52 9.95
C ASP A 150 11.00 -39.10 10.47
N ASP A 151 11.83 -40.06 10.87
CA ASP A 151 13.20 -39.85 11.38
C ASP A 151 14.04 -38.94 10.45
N ARG A 152 13.78 -38.98 9.13
CA ARG A 152 14.46 -38.14 8.14
C ARG A 152 14.18 -36.64 8.33
N LEU A 153 13.01 -36.27 8.85
CA LEU A 153 12.65 -34.88 9.13
C LEU A 153 13.26 -34.35 10.44
N GLU A 154 13.65 -35.23 11.38
CA GLU A 154 14.26 -34.82 12.66
C GLU A 154 15.58 -34.05 12.47
N ALA A 155 16.30 -34.33 11.38
CA ALA A 155 17.52 -33.60 11.01
C ALA A 155 17.25 -32.10 10.76
N TYR A 156 16.05 -31.74 10.31
CA TYR A 156 15.64 -30.35 10.15
C TYR A 156 15.27 -29.67 11.48
N PHE A 157 14.87 -30.45 12.49
CA PHE A 157 14.62 -29.96 13.85
C PHE A 157 15.94 -29.68 14.59
N THR A 158 16.90 -30.60 14.50
CA THR A 158 18.22 -30.47 15.14
C THR A 158 19.14 -29.48 14.44
N ALA A 159 18.98 -29.23 13.14
CA ALA A 159 19.62 -28.10 12.46
C ALA A 159 19.14 -26.72 12.96
N THR A 160 17.92 -26.66 13.54
CA THR A 160 17.43 -25.52 14.33
C THR A 160 17.84 -25.59 15.81
N GLY A 161 18.37 -26.74 16.24
CA GLY A 161 18.80 -27.05 17.61
C GLY A 161 20.25 -26.67 17.90
N SER A 162 20.64 -25.44 17.58
CA SER A 162 21.25 -24.68 18.67
C SER A 162 20.09 -23.99 19.37
N GLU A 163 19.52 -24.64 20.38
CA GLU A 163 18.86 -23.85 21.42
C GLU A 163 19.80 -22.67 21.72
N PRO A 164 19.29 -21.44 21.86
CA PRO A 164 20.04 -20.46 22.59
C PRO A 164 20.11 -21.05 24.01
N GLU A 165 21.18 -21.80 24.30
CA GLU A 165 21.84 -21.58 25.57
C GLU A 165 21.88 -20.06 25.68
N LEU A 166 21.20 -19.54 26.70
CA LEU A 166 21.38 -18.18 27.19
C LEU A 166 22.87 -18.00 27.50
N ARG A 167 23.65 -17.81 26.44
CA ARG A 167 24.95 -17.21 26.40
C ARG A 167 24.69 -15.87 25.73
N ASP A 168 24.12 -14.94 26.47
CA ASP A 168 24.90 -13.87 27.09
C ASP A 168 26.24 -13.47 26.41
N ALA A 169 26.33 -13.51 25.08
CA ALA A 169 27.59 -13.27 24.36
C ALA A 169 27.55 -12.06 23.40
N PRO A 170 26.43 -11.70 22.74
CA PRO A 170 26.37 -10.41 22.03
C PRO A 170 25.64 -9.33 22.85
N ARG A 171 24.82 -9.70 23.85
CA ARG A 171 24.19 -8.76 24.79
C ARG A 171 25.06 -8.43 26.00
N LEU A 172 25.82 -9.38 26.56
CA LEU A 172 26.80 -9.03 27.60
C LEU A 172 28.00 -8.31 27.01
N ALA A 173 28.51 -8.66 25.82
CA ALA A 173 29.59 -7.87 25.22
C ALA A 173 29.17 -6.43 24.94
N SER A 174 27.92 -6.19 24.52
CA SER A 174 27.41 -4.83 24.34
C SER A 174 27.04 -4.14 25.66
N LEU A 175 26.61 -4.87 26.69
CA LEU A 175 26.39 -4.32 28.03
C LEU A 175 27.71 -4.03 28.76
N ASP A 176 28.72 -4.89 28.66
CA ASP A 176 30.08 -4.69 29.16
C ASP A 176 30.80 -3.56 28.39
N GLU A 177 30.53 -3.40 27.09
CA GLU A 177 31.03 -2.27 26.31
C GLU A 177 30.30 -0.96 26.69
N ILE A 178 29.03 -1.04 27.08
CA ILE A 178 28.24 0.09 27.60
C ILE A 178 28.62 0.42 29.05
N GLU A 179 28.87 -0.56 29.91
CA GLU A 179 29.32 -0.44 31.30
C GLU A 179 30.79 -0.04 31.40
N SER A 180 31.65 -0.49 30.48
CA SER A 180 33.02 0.02 30.36
C SER A 180 33.04 1.45 29.82
N ARG A 181 32.11 1.83 28.93
CA ARG A 181 31.89 3.23 28.54
C ARG A 181 31.32 4.10 29.67
N LEU A 182 30.39 3.58 30.47
CA LEU A 182 29.83 4.28 31.62
C LEU A 182 30.86 4.44 32.74
N SER A 183 31.61 3.38 33.07
CA SER A 183 32.67 3.44 34.07
C SER A 183 33.84 4.32 33.62
N SER A 184 34.18 4.38 32.32
CA SER A 184 35.16 5.34 31.79
C SER A 184 34.65 6.78 31.73
N LEU A 185 33.32 6.98 31.70
CA LEU A 185 32.68 8.29 31.87
C LEU A 185 32.55 8.68 33.36
N GLU A 186 32.43 7.73 34.27
CA GLU A 186 32.35 7.94 35.73
C GLU A 186 33.72 8.08 36.42
N THR A 187 34.77 7.43 35.88
CA THR A 187 36.16 7.57 36.34
C THR A 187 36.87 8.78 35.76
N LYS A 188 36.24 9.49 34.82
CA LYS A 188 36.71 10.81 34.41
C LYS A 188 36.32 11.80 35.51
N PRO A 189 37.27 12.35 36.28
CA PRO A 189 36.92 13.27 37.35
C PRO A 189 36.19 14.47 36.75
N SER A 190 34.93 14.61 37.11
CA SER A 190 34.23 15.89 37.09
C SER A 190 35.12 16.89 37.84
N PRO A 191 35.45 18.05 37.26
CA PRO A 191 36.10 19.09 38.04
C PRO A 191 35.17 19.45 39.22
N PRO A 192 35.73 19.86 40.37
CA PRO A 192 34.96 20.09 41.58
C PRO A 192 33.83 21.09 41.30
N ALA A 193 32.65 20.79 41.83
CA ALA A 193 31.55 21.73 41.94
C ALA A 193 32.03 22.93 42.76
N GLY A 194 32.49 23.95 42.04
CA GLY A 194 33.12 25.12 42.63
C GLY A 194 33.85 25.94 41.57
N SER A 195 33.08 26.77 40.85
CA SER A 195 33.56 27.91 40.06
C SER A 195 34.33 27.59 38.77
N SER A 196 33.61 27.35 37.67
CA SER A 196 34.10 27.76 36.35
C SER A 196 32.93 28.12 35.44
N LEU A 197 32.92 29.39 35.05
CA LEU A 197 32.01 30.05 34.13
C LEU A 197 31.64 29.17 32.93
N GLY A 198 30.35 29.09 32.61
CA GLY A 198 29.90 28.56 31.33
C GLY A 198 30.61 29.27 30.17
N PRO A 199 30.70 28.66 28.98
CA PRO A 199 31.32 29.30 27.84
C PRO A 199 30.68 30.67 27.66
N SER A 200 31.51 31.71 27.75
CA SER A 200 31.09 33.08 27.58
C SER A 200 30.31 33.15 26.27
N PRO A 201 29.08 33.69 26.27
CA PRO A 201 28.33 33.85 25.04
C PRO A 201 29.22 34.63 24.06
N VAL A 202 29.40 34.09 22.86
CA VAL A 202 30.12 34.80 21.79
C VAL A 202 29.40 36.12 21.59
N GLU A 203 30.09 37.22 21.85
CA GLU A 203 29.52 38.56 21.82
C GLU A 203 28.98 38.83 20.40
N GLY A 204 27.65 38.94 20.27
CA GLY A 204 26.97 39.10 18.99
C GLY A 204 26.12 37.90 18.53
N ALA A 205 26.18 36.75 19.21
CA ALA A 205 25.37 35.57 18.85
C ALA A 205 23.85 35.86 18.93
N PRO A 206 23.04 35.46 17.93
CA PRO A 206 21.60 35.66 17.96
C PRO A 206 20.95 34.86 19.09
N ALA A 207 20.13 35.53 19.92
CA ALA A 207 19.47 34.94 21.09
C ALA A 207 18.55 33.74 20.78
N TRP A 208 18.13 33.58 19.52
CA TRP A 208 17.25 32.50 19.08
C TRP A 208 17.97 31.18 18.80
N ALA A 209 19.31 31.17 18.67
CA ALA A 209 20.07 29.95 18.40
C ALA A 209 21.53 30.01 18.93
N PRO A 210 21.74 30.17 20.25
CA PRO A 210 23.09 30.25 20.82
C PRO A 210 23.90 28.95 20.67
N GLN A 211 23.22 27.78 20.63
CA GLN A 211 23.88 26.47 20.50
C GLN A 211 24.48 26.24 19.12
N LEU A 212 23.89 26.81 18.06
CA LEU A 212 24.29 26.63 16.67
C LEU A 212 25.65 27.29 16.36
N PHE A 213 26.00 28.35 17.10
CA PHE A 213 27.29 29.05 16.99
C PHE A 213 28.31 28.61 18.04
N ALA A 214 27.88 27.96 19.12
CA ALA A 214 28.77 27.30 20.09
C ALA A 214 29.41 26.02 19.52
N GLU A 215 28.78 25.37 18.55
CA GLU A 215 29.39 24.25 17.81
C GLU A 215 30.45 24.68 16.80
N GLY A 216 30.41 25.93 16.31
CA GLY A 216 31.45 26.48 15.45
C GLY A 216 32.84 26.53 16.12
N SER A 217 32.86 26.69 17.45
CA SER A 217 34.08 26.65 18.27
C SER A 217 34.63 25.22 18.41
N ARG A 218 33.77 24.20 18.37
CA ARG A 218 34.18 22.78 18.35
C ARG A 218 34.74 22.35 17.00
N ALA A 219 34.42 23.05 15.92
CA ALA A 219 34.87 22.78 14.56
C ALA A 219 36.15 23.53 14.14
N ASN A 220 36.84 24.22 15.06
CA ASN A 220 38.06 25.01 14.79
C ASN A 220 37.92 26.06 13.66
N LEU A 221 36.74 26.67 13.51
CA LEU A 221 36.54 27.76 12.57
C LEU A 221 37.17 29.07 13.10
N GLY A 222 37.87 29.79 12.23
CA GLY A 222 38.51 31.07 12.60
C GLY A 222 37.49 32.14 12.98
N SER A 223 37.86 33.05 13.88
CA SER A 223 36.97 34.12 14.39
C SER A 223 36.37 34.98 13.27
N GLU A 224 37.13 35.26 12.21
CA GLU A 224 36.67 35.99 11.01
C GLU A 224 35.57 35.24 10.23
N GLN A 225 35.72 33.93 10.06
CA GLN A 225 34.72 33.10 9.36
C GLN A 225 33.42 33.02 10.15
N MET A 226 33.53 32.95 11.48
CA MET A 226 32.37 32.97 12.37
C MET A 226 31.61 34.29 12.27
N HIS A 227 32.33 35.41 12.20
CA HIS A 227 31.74 36.75 12.03
C HIS A 227 31.06 36.93 10.67
N HIS A 228 31.62 36.33 9.60
CA HIS A 228 31.02 36.31 8.27
C HIS A 228 29.72 35.48 8.24
N LEU A 229 29.69 34.32 8.90
CA LEU A 229 28.49 33.49 9.02
C LEU A 229 27.38 34.19 9.82
N LEU A 230 27.74 34.90 10.89
CA LEU A 230 26.79 35.73 11.64
C LEU A 230 26.22 36.88 10.79
N SER A 231 27.06 37.47 9.93
CA SER A 231 26.62 38.52 9.00
C SER A 231 25.63 37.99 7.96
N LEU A 232 25.82 36.77 7.45
CA LEU A 232 24.95 36.15 6.46
C LEU A 232 23.62 35.65 7.06
N ALA A 233 23.64 35.20 8.31
CA ALA A 233 22.46 34.64 8.99
C ALA A 233 21.37 35.69 9.32
N GLY A 234 21.71 36.99 9.32
CA GLY A 234 20.76 38.07 9.57
C GLY A 234 20.19 38.09 11.00
N ARG A 235 19.42 39.14 11.33
CA ARG A 235 18.76 39.26 12.65
C ARG A 235 17.39 38.59 12.61
N GLY A 236 17.23 37.50 13.38
CA GLY A 236 15.95 36.83 13.58
C GLY A 236 14.96 37.65 14.45
N PRO A 237 13.65 37.43 14.29
CA PRO A 237 12.60 38.16 15.02
C PRO A 237 12.64 37.86 16.53
N LYS A 238 12.34 38.87 17.37
CA LYS A 238 12.51 38.78 18.84
C LYS A 238 11.23 38.39 19.59
N ARG A 239 10.05 38.45 18.98
CA ARG A 239 8.79 38.03 19.62
C ARG A 239 7.85 37.35 18.62
N LEU A 240 7.03 36.42 19.12
CA LEU A 240 6.02 35.68 18.33
C LEU A 240 4.89 36.58 17.76
N GLY A 241 4.82 37.85 18.20
CA GLY A 241 3.92 38.88 17.65
C GLY A 241 4.49 39.67 16.47
N ASP A 242 5.77 39.51 16.11
CA ASP A 242 6.40 40.17 14.95
C ASP A 242 6.07 39.48 13.61
N LEU A 243 5.22 38.45 13.62
CA LEU A 243 4.78 37.72 12.42
C LEU A 243 3.54 38.34 11.74
N GLY A 244 3.10 39.53 12.18
CA GLY A 244 2.01 40.26 11.55
C GLY A 244 2.30 41.77 11.52
N SER A 245 2.09 42.38 10.34
CA SER A 245 2.32 43.79 10.01
C SER A 245 3.76 44.17 9.67
N SER A 246 4.12 44.02 8.39
CA SER A 246 5.00 44.99 7.74
C SER A 246 4.54 45.23 6.29
N THR A 247 3.49 46.02 6.17
CA THR A 247 3.35 46.92 5.03
C THR A 247 4.34 48.09 5.20
N ALA A 248 5.46 47.99 4.49
CA ALA A 248 6.19 49.05 3.78
C ALA A 248 6.95 50.19 4.50
N THR A 249 8.09 50.49 3.84
CA THR A 249 8.88 51.75 3.70
C THR A 249 10.19 51.82 4.52
N ALA A 250 11.36 52.19 3.97
CA ALA A 250 11.61 53.15 2.88
C ALA A 250 12.97 52.97 2.17
N ALA A 251 13.00 53.32 0.88
CA ALA A 251 14.08 54.12 0.28
C ALA A 251 13.42 55.19 -0.63
N ARG A 252 13.78 56.46 -0.41
CA ARG A 252 13.17 57.67 -0.99
C ARG A 252 13.79 58.05 -2.34
N THR A 253 12.97 58.59 -3.23
CA THR A 253 13.29 59.76 -4.09
C THR A 253 12.01 60.57 -4.35
N PRO A 254 12.07 61.92 -4.47
CA PRO A 254 10.87 62.76 -4.47
C PRO A 254 10.47 63.25 -5.88
N SER A 255 9.17 63.23 -6.19
CA SER A 255 8.55 64.27 -7.03
C SER A 255 7.02 64.25 -6.96
N ALA A 256 6.50 65.30 -6.32
CA ALA A 256 5.38 66.14 -6.68
C ALA A 256 4.01 65.55 -7.12
N THR A 257 2.98 66.09 -6.45
CA THR A 257 1.69 66.61 -6.98
C THR A 257 0.40 65.78 -6.80
N LYS A 258 -0.38 66.17 -5.77
CA LYS A 258 -1.83 66.53 -5.78
C LYS A 258 -2.96 65.47 -5.81
N LEU A 259 -3.92 65.73 -4.90
CA LEU A 259 -5.38 65.42 -4.87
C LEU A 259 -5.77 63.92 -4.82
N GLY A 260 -6.76 63.42 -4.08
CA GLY A 260 -7.86 63.99 -3.27
C GLY A 260 -9.06 63.01 -3.31
N ALA A 261 -9.74 62.86 -2.17
CA ALA A 261 -11.17 62.49 -2.01
C ALA A 261 -11.70 61.04 -2.19
N THR A 262 -12.07 60.45 -1.02
CA THR A 262 -13.36 59.82 -0.59
C THR A 262 -14.04 58.65 -1.34
N PRO A 263 -14.69 57.71 -0.59
CA PRO A 263 -15.34 56.52 -1.11
C PRO A 263 -16.81 56.78 -1.49
N LYS A 264 -17.35 56.02 -2.45
CA LYS A 264 -18.78 56.03 -2.78
C LYS A 264 -19.30 54.62 -3.01
N ALA A 265 -20.19 54.18 -2.12
CA ALA A 265 -21.11 53.07 -2.34
C ALA A 265 -22.24 53.50 -3.30
N ARG A 266 -22.73 52.59 -4.15
CA ARG A 266 -24.12 52.61 -4.62
C ARG A 266 -24.58 51.26 -5.18
N THR A 267 -25.79 50.92 -4.78
CA THR A 267 -26.71 49.87 -5.20
C THR A 267 -27.22 50.04 -6.65
N ALA A 268 -27.59 48.93 -7.30
CA ALA A 268 -28.67 48.86 -8.30
C ALA A 268 -29.12 47.40 -8.52
N ALA A 269 -30.41 47.22 -8.79
CA ALA A 269 -31.14 45.96 -8.88
C ALA A 269 -31.68 45.67 -10.31
N SER A 270 -31.89 44.37 -10.59
CA SER A 270 -32.83 43.71 -11.53
C SER A 270 -32.61 43.85 -13.06
N PRO A 271 -33.13 42.92 -13.93
CA PRO A 271 -34.28 42.01 -13.71
C PRO A 271 -34.20 40.55 -14.23
N LEU A 272 -35.24 39.82 -13.80
CA LEU A 272 -35.88 38.55 -14.19
C LEU A 272 -35.71 38.02 -15.64
N GLY A 273 -35.64 36.69 -15.75
CA GLY A 273 -35.90 35.88 -16.96
C GLY A 273 -36.20 34.42 -16.59
N ASP A 274 -37.29 33.89 -17.15
CA ASP A 274 -38.06 32.67 -16.83
C ASP A 274 -37.37 31.30 -17.02
N LEU A 275 -37.95 30.27 -16.37
CA LEU A 275 -38.31 28.91 -16.84
C LEU A 275 -38.21 27.86 -15.70
N PRO A 276 -38.89 26.70 -15.78
CA PRO A 276 -40.31 26.44 -15.46
C PRO A 276 -40.49 25.56 -14.20
N GLU A 277 -41.74 25.47 -13.77
CA GLU A 277 -42.25 24.70 -12.62
C GLU A 277 -42.22 23.19 -12.88
N GLU A 278 -41.63 22.41 -11.96
CA GLU A 278 -41.98 21.01 -11.73
C GLU A 278 -42.59 20.93 -10.32
N GLU A 279 -43.86 20.53 -10.31
CA GLU A 279 -44.68 20.30 -9.13
C GLU A 279 -44.18 19.05 -8.39
N GLU A 280 -43.71 19.21 -7.15
CA GLU A 280 -43.75 18.13 -6.16
C GLU A 280 -44.77 18.53 -5.07
N GLU A 281 -45.94 17.92 -5.21
CA GLU A 281 -47.02 17.84 -4.25
C GLU A 281 -46.52 17.14 -2.98
N LEU A 282 -46.41 17.89 -1.88
CA LEU A 282 -46.22 17.32 -0.54
C LEU A 282 -47.23 17.97 0.41
N ASP A 283 -48.32 17.23 0.55
CA ASP A 283 -49.34 17.34 1.58
C ASP A 283 -48.69 17.11 2.96
N ASP A 284 -48.89 18.05 3.89
CA ASP A 284 -48.74 17.80 5.32
C ASP A 284 -49.47 18.89 6.12
N ALA A 285 -50.70 18.53 6.49
CA ALA A 285 -51.45 18.84 7.71
C ALA A 285 -51.17 20.18 8.44
N GLU A 286 -52.20 21.03 8.45
CA GLU A 286 -52.39 22.06 9.46
C GLU A 286 -52.47 21.46 10.87
N PRO A 287 -52.06 22.24 11.89
CA PRO A 287 -52.88 22.31 13.09
C PRO A 287 -53.33 23.73 13.40
N GLU A 288 -54.54 23.77 13.95
CA GLU A 288 -55.40 24.90 14.27
C GLU A 288 -54.78 25.98 15.17
N ASP A 289 -55.42 27.14 15.10
CA ASP A 289 -55.22 28.37 15.85
C ASP A 289 -55.11 28.21 17.38
N ALA A 290 -54.15 28.93 17.95
CA ALA A 290 -54.29 29.55 19.26
C ALA A 290 -53.73 30.98 19.21
N ALA A 291 -54.60 31.95 19.47
CA ALA A 291 -54.29 33.36 19.62
C ALA A 291 -53.29 33.61 20.77
N ASP A 292 -52.34 34.53 20.61
CA ASP A 292 -52.37 35.84 21.29
C ASP A 292 -51.20 36.74 20.84
N GLN A 293 -51.35 38.04 21.08
CA GLN A 293 -50.45 39.14 20.68
C GLN A 293 -49.13 39.16 21.45
N GLY A 294 -48.30 38.18 21.14
CA GLY A 294 -46.86 38.20 21.17
C GLY A 294 -46.54 37.11 20.18
N ASP A 295 -45.89 37.36 19.06
CA ASP A 295 -44.44 37.40 19.13
C ASP A 295 -43.98 37.44 17.65
N VAL A 296 -43.94 38.65 17.08
CA VAL A 296 -43.35 38.88 15.74
C VAL A 296 -41.92 38.32 15.71
N LEU A 297 -41.26 38.33 16.87
CA LEU A 297 -39.93 37.79 17.08
C LEU A 297 -39.94 36.24 17.06
N SER A 298 -40.93 35.54 17.62
CA SER A 298 -41.06 34.07 17.46
C SER A 298 -41.45 33.68 16.05
N ARG A 299 -42.30 34.44 15.35
CA ARG A 299 -42.57 34.19 13.93
C ARG A 299 -41.31 34.39 13.07
N LEU A 300 -40.49 35.40 13.38
CA LEU A 300 -39.21 35.62 12.71
C LEU A 300 -38.17 34.56 13.08
N LEU A 301 -38.13 34.11 14.34
CA LEU A 301 -37.28 33.01 14.80
C LEU A 301 -37.69 31.68 14.18
N ALA A 302 -39.00 31.42 14.05
CA ALA A 302 -39.53 30.24 13.37
C ALA A 302 -39.18 30.28 11.87
N GLN A 303 -39.29 31.44 11.22
CA GLN A 303 -38.84 31.61 9.83
C GLN A 303 -37.33 31.49 9.67
N GLN A 304 -36.52 32.08 10.56
CA GLN A 304 -35.07 31.89 10.57
C GLN A 304 -34.69 30.44 10.82
N THR A 305 -35.40 29.73 11.68
CA THR A 305 -35.18 28.29 11.93
C THR A 305 -35.59 27.47 10.71
N LYS A 306 -36.64 27.85 9.99
CA LYS A 306 -37.04 27.22 8.72
C LYS A 306 -36.02 27.46 7.61
N ILE A 307 -35.45 28.66 7.52
CA ILE A 307 -34.36 28.98 6.58
C ILE A 307 -33.08 28.25 6.97
N LEU A 308 -32.71 28.20 8.25
CA LEU A 308 -31.54 27.48 8.73
C LEU A 308 -31.69 25.97 8.53
N THR A 309 -32.89 25.41 8.70
CA THR A 309 -33.16 23.98 8.42
C THR A 309 -33.16 23.68 6.92
N GLN A 310 -33.69 24.56 6.08
CA GLN A 310 -33.58 24.45 4.61
C GLN A 310 -32.13 24.61 4.13
N LEU A 311 -31.37 25.54 4.72
CA LEU A 311 -29.96 25.76 4.40
C LEU A 311 -29.08 24.62 4.90
N ALA A 312 -29.38 24.04 6.07
CA ALA A 312 -28.70 22.87 6.61
C ALA A 312 -29.01 21.58 5.82
N LYS A 313 -30.23 21.46 5.27
CA LYS A 313 -30.58 20.38 4.33
C LYS A 313 -29.85 20.55 2.99
N LYS A 314 -29.67 21.79 2.50
CA LYS A 314 -28.92 22.09 1.26
C LYS A 314 -27.39 22.00 1.43
N SER A 315 -26.87 22.12 2.66
CA SER A 315 -25.43 22.07 2.95
C SER A 315 -24.90 20.67 3.30
N ARG A 316 -25.75 19.64 3.36
CA ARG A 316 -25.28 18.26 3.49
C ARG A 316 -24.94 17.71 2.12
N ASP A 317 -23.64 17.55 1.87
CA ASP A 317 -23.17 16.73 0.76
C ASP A 317 -23.87 15.35 0.84
N PRO A 318 -24.68 14.95 -0.15
CA PRO A 318 -25.47 13.72 -0.10
C PRO A 318 -24.59 12.48 0.12
N LEU A 319 -23.34 12.53 -0.35
CA LEU A 319 -22.34 11.49 -0.13
C LEU A 319 -21.92 11.41 1.35
N HIS A 320 -21.81 12.56 2.04
CA HIS A 320 -21.58 12.61 3.48
C HIS A 320 -22.81 12.12 4.27
N GLY A 321 -24.03 12.35 3.76
CA GLY A 321 -25.26 11.84 4.36
C GLY A 321 -25.32 10.31 4.39
N LEU A 322 -24.98 9.67 3.27
CA LEU A 322 -24.95 8.21 3.14
C LEU A 322 -23.82 7.55 3.96
N LEU A 323 -22.68 8.24 4.09
CA LEU A 323 -21.51 7.73 4.81
C LEU A 323 -21.55 8.00 6.33
N SER A 324 -22.20 9.08 6.78
CA SER A 324 -22.14 9.50 8.20
C SER A 324 -23.16 8.84 9.12
N GLY A 325 -24.04 7.97 8.60
CA GLY A 325 -24.86 7.07 9.42
C GLY A 325 -25.51 7.76 10.63
N SER A 326 -26.33 8.80 10.40
CA SER A 326 -27.18 9.29 11.48
C SER A 326 -28.16 8.17 11.82
N ALA A 327 -27.99 7.60 13.01
CA ALA A 327 -28.90 6.64 13.63
C ALA A 327 -30.27 7.30 13.83
N ALA A 328 -31.11 7.25 12.81
CA ALA A 328 -32.54 7.20 12.98
C ALA A 328 -32.93 5.75 12.68
N GLU A 329 -33.56 5.13 13.67
CA GLU A 329 -34.03 3.76 13.67
C GLU A 329 -34.87 3.49 12.43
N ASP A 330 -34.31 2.73 11.49
CA ASP A 330 -35.13 2.04 10.49
C ASP A 330 -34.43 0.72 10.16
N ASP A 331 -34.88 -0.31 10.86
CA ASP A 331 -34.35 -1.68 10.95
C ASP A 331 -34.71 -2.53 9.72
N SER A 332 -34.90 -1.89 8.56
CA SER A 332 -35.51 -2.51 7.38
C SER A 332 -34.68 -2.45 6.09
N LYS A 333 -33.46 -1.86 6.11
CA LYS A 333 -32.57 -1.85 4.94
C LYS A 333 -31.39 -2.79 5.13
N LEU A 334 -31.43 -3.89 4.38
CA LEU A 334 -30.41 -4.94 4.27
C LEU A 334 -28.99 -4.41 4.52
N PRO A 335 -28.27 -4.91 5.56
CA PRO A 335 -26.87 -4.59 5.76
C PRO A 335 -26.07 -5.10 4.55
N GLY A 336 -25.45 -4.17 3.81
CA GLY A 336 -24.64 -4.44 2.62
C GLY A 336 -24.93 -3.59 1.36
N VAL A 337 -25.79 -2.56 1.42
CA VAL A 337 -26.16 -1.75 0.22
C VAL A 337 -25.69 -0.28 0.30
N LYS A 338 -25.25 0.19 1.48
CA LYS A 338 -24.93 1.61 1.72
C LYS A 338 -23.69 2.08 0.96
N GLY A 339 -22.64 1.27 0.92
CA GLY A 339 -21.42 1.53 0.16
C GLY A 339 -21.65 1.45 -1.35
N MET A 340 -22.50 0.53 -1.80
CA MET A 340 -22.93 0.47 -3.20
C MET A 340 -23.66 1.74 -3.64
N ALA A 341 -24.65 2.19 -2.87
CA ALA A 341 -25.38 3.43 -3.13
C ALA A 341 -24.46 4.66 -3.10
N ALA A 342 -23.57 4.75 -2.09
CA ALA A 342 -22.61 5.85 -1.97
C ALA A 342 -21.63 5.89 -3.16
N ARG A 343 -21.14 4.74 -3.63
CA ARG A 343 -20.27 4.66 -4.80
C ARG A 343 -21.01 5.01 -6.09
N GLN A 344 -22.26 4.58 -6.24
CA GLN A 344 -23.06 4.91 -7.41
C GLN A 344 -23.29 6.42 -7.52
N LEU A 345 -23.71 7.06 -6.42
CA LEU A 345 -23.88 8.50 -6.35
C LEU A 345 -22.56 9.25 -6.62
N MET A 346 -21.43 8.75 -6.14
CA MET A 346 -20.10 9.32 -6.44
C MET A 346 -19.81 9.31 -7.95
N ILE A 347 -20.10 8.20 -8.64
CA ILE A 347 -19.88 8.07 -10.09
C ILE A 347 -20.80 9.03 -10.86
N GLU A 348 -22.06 9.11 -10.48
CA GLU A 348 -23.03 10.03 -11.08
C GLU A 348 -22.60 11.48 -10.90
N GLN A 349 -22.11 11.87 -9.71
CA GLN A 349 -21.58 13.20 -9.46
C GLN A 349 -20.34 13.52 -10.30
N PHE A 350 -19.46 12.55 -10.53
CA PHE A 350 -18.28 12.74 -11.40
C PHE A 350 -18.67 12.98 -12.85
N ALA A 351 -19.66 12.22 -13.35
CA ALA A 351 -20.16 12.38 -14.70
C ALA A 351 -20.94 13.69 -14.89
N ALA A 352 -21.76 14.08 -13.91
CA ALA A 352 -22.56 15.31 -13.97
C ALA A 352 -21.72 16.58 -13.80
N HIS A 353 -20.65 16.53 -13.00
CA HIS A 353 -19.86 17.71 -12.64
C HIS A 353 -18.34 17.43 -12.66
N PRO A 354 -17.74 17.19 -13.85
CA PRO A 354 -16.30 16.90 -13.96
C PRO A 354 -15.42 18.03 -13.44
N ASP A 355 -15.84 19.30 -13.59
CA ASP A 355 -15.08 20.46 -13.10
C ASP A 355 -14.89 20.44 -11.58
N ARG A 356 -15.88 19.91 -10.83
CA ARG A 356 -15.77 19.78 -9.38
C ARG A 356 -14.71 18.77 -8.97
N VAL A 357 -14.50 17.72 -9.78
CA VAL A 357 -13.42 16.75 -9.54
C VAL A 357 -12.07 17.44 -9.66
N VAL A 358 -11.88 18.24 -10.72
CA VAL A 358 -10.65 19.01 -10.95
C VAL A 358 -10.41 20.01 -9.82
N LEU A 359 -11.43 20.78 -9.42
CA LEU A 359 -11.34 21.74 -8.31
C LEU A 359 -11.00 21.04 -6.98
N GLN A 360 -11.59 19.87 -6.71
CA GLN A 360 -11.30 19.11 -5.50
C GLN A 360 -9.85 18.63 -5.51
N VAL A 361 -9.37 18.04 -6.62
CA VAL A 361 -7.97 17.62 -6.75
C VAL A 361 -7.01 18.80 -6.60
N ARG A 362 -7.35 19.97 -7.17
CA ARG A 362 -6.56 21.20 -7.01
C ARG A 362 -6.49 21.66 -5.55
N ALA A 363 -7.61 21.63 -4.83
CA ALA A 363 -7.63 21.95 -3.40
C ALA A 363 -6.81 20.96 -2.57
N ARG A 364 -6.86 19.67 -2.91
CA ARG A 364 -6.07 18.61 -2.26
C ARG A 364 -4.57 18.74 -2.56
N LEU A 365 -4.20 19.11 -3.79
CA LEU A 365 -2.82 19.41 -4.17
C LEU A 365 -2.29 20.62 -3.39
N ALA A 366 -3.07 21.70 -3.28
CA ALA A 366 -2.72 22.87 -2.48
C ALA A 366 -2.44 22.51 -1.02
N ALA A 367 -3.34 21.73 -0.40
CA ALA A 367 -3.13 21.21 0.96
C ALA A 367 -1.86 20.33 1.06
N ALA A 368 -1.61 19.48 0.06
CA ALA A 368 -0.43 18.61 0.04
C ALA A 368 0.90 19.38 -0.10
N ARG A 369 0.88 20.48 -0.86
CA ARG A 369 2.02 21.40 -1.04
C ARG A 369 2.13 22.45 0.07
N ARG A 370 1.16 22.49 1.01
CA ARG A 370 1.04 23.52 2.05
C ARG A 370 0.98 24.94 1.47
N LYS A 371 0.24 25.09 0.37
CA LYS A 371 0.00 26.36 -0.34
C LYS A 371 -1.49 26.68 -0.33
N SER A 372 -1.84 27.95 -0.52
CA SER A 372 -3.21 28.33 -0.91
C SER A 372 -3.48 27.95 -2.37
N ILE A 373 -4.76 27.81 -2.75
CA ILE A 373 -5.16 27.47 -4.13
C ILE A 373 -4.67 28.52 -5.14
N SER A 374 -4.58 29.79 -4.73
CA SER A 374 -4.09 30.92 -5.52
C SER A 374 -2.57 30.92 -5.72
N GLU A 375 -1.81 30.29 -4.82
CA GLU A 375 -0.34 30.20 -4.90
C GLU A 375 0.14 28.95 -5.65
N LEU A 376 -0.81 28.13 -6.13
CA LEU A 376 -0.49 26.89 -6.83
C LEU A 376 0.06 27.21 -8.22
N GLU A 377 1.22 26.66 -8.51
CA GLU A 377 1.82 26.75 -9.84
C GLU A 377 1.43 25.53 -10.69
N PRO A 378 1.32 25.65 -12.03
CA PRO A 378 1.02 24.51 -12.90
C PRO A 378 1.96 23.31 -12.69
N ARG A 379 3.23 23.57 -12.35
CA ARG A 379 4.27 22.55 -12.11
C ARG A 379 4.16 21.86 -10.74
N ASP A 380 3.33 22.36 -9.81
CA ASP A 380 3.23 21.77 -8.46
C ASP A 380 2.79 20.30 -8.47
N MET A 381 2.03 19.86 -9.48
CA MET A 381 1.67 18.45 -9.64
C MET A 381 2.91 17.58 -9.91
N TYR A 382 3.81 18.04 -10.78
CA TYR A 382 5.08 17.37 -11.05
C TYR A 382 5.92 17.22 -9.78
N TYR A 383 6.07 18.31 -9.02
CA TYR A 383 6.83 18.29 -7.75
C TYR A 383 6.15 17.42 -6.69
N HIS A 384 4.82 17.37 -6.65
CA HIS A 384 4.10 16.46 -5.75
C HIS A 384 4.49 14.99 -6.01
N PHE A 385 4.50 14.55 -7.26
CA PHE A 385 4.90 13.20 -7.63
C PHE A 385 6.40 12.93 -7.42
N ALA A 386 7.26 13.92 -7.64
CA ALA A 386 8.69 13.78 -7.40
C ALA A 386 9.07 13.70 -5.91
N GLU A 387 8.42 14.48 -5.05
CA GLU A 387 8.86 14.69 -3.66
C GLU A 387 8.02 13.94 -2.62
N THR A 388 6.74 13.70 -2.91
CA THR A 388 5.74 13.31 -1.90
C THR A 388 5.15 11.93 -2.13
N VAL A 389 4.84 11.57 -3.38
CA VAL A 389 4.15 10.32 -3.70
C VAL A 389 5.11 9.11 -3.54
N PRO A 390 4.69 8.03 -2.86
CA PRO A 390 5.55 6.87 -2.62
C PRO A 390 5.61 5.94 -3.85
N LEU A 391 6.15 6.45 -4.96
CA LEU A 391 6.31 5.68 -6.21
C LEU A 391 7.45 4.65 -6.12
N GLY A 392 8.49 4.90 -5.30
CA GLY A 392 9.55 3.94 -4.99
C GLY A 392 10.13 3.23 -6.21
N THR A 393 9.92 1.91 -6.28
CA THR A 393 10.43 1.04 -7.36
C THR A 393 9.44 0.79 -8.50
N TYR A 394 8.26 1.43 -8.48
CA TYR A 394 7.23 1.25 -9.50
C TYR A 394 7.57 2.05 -10.76
N LYS A 395 8.53 1.55 -11.57
CA LYS A 395 9.04 2.26 -12.77
C LYS A 395 7.95 2.63 -13.77
N THR A 396 7.09 1.68 -14.15
CA THR A 396 5.99 1.94 -15.11
C THR A 396 5.03 2.99 -14.59
N LEU A 397 4.67 2.91 -13.30
CA LEU A 397 3.81 3.91 -12.65
C LEU A 397 4.50 5.27 -12.56
N THR A 398 5.82 5.29 -12.37
CA THR A 398 6.61 6.52 -12.35
C THR A 398 6.52 7.23 -13.70
N TYR A 399 6.91 6.56 -14.79
CA TYR A 399 6.79 7.13 -16.14
C TYR A 399 5.37 7.63 -16.45
N PHE A 400 4.36 6.82 -16.14
CA PHE A 400 2.97 7.17 -16.37
C PHE A 400 2.53 8.40 -15.53
N SER A 401 2.90 8.47 -14.26
CA SER A 401 2.54 9.59 -13.37
C SER A 401 3.17 10.91 -13.83
N PHE A 402 4.41 10.87 -14.30
CA PHE A 402 5.11 12.06 -14.79
C PHE A 402 4.55 12.55 -16.13
N LEU A 403 4.12 11.65 -17.01
CA LEU A 403 3.40 12.02 -18.23
C LEU A 403 2.05 12.68 -17.92
N LEU A 404 1.29 12.14 -16.94
CA LEU A 404 0.06 12.76 -16.46
C LEU A 404 0.30 14.11 -15.77
N ALA A 405 1.40 14.26 -15.04
CA ALA A 405 1.75 15.53 -14.40
C ALA A 405 2.10 16.62 -15.42
N GLU A 406 2.80 16.27 -16.51
CA GLU A 406 3.03 17.18 -17.64
C GLU A 406 1.73 17.53 -18.37
N MET A 407 0.82 16.56 -18.56
CA MET A 407 -0.52 16.82 -19.11
C MET A 407 -1.32 17.79 -18.25
N TRP A 408 -1.31 17.60 -16.93
CA TRP A 408 -1.94 18.50 -15.96
C TRP A 408 -1.38 19.91 -16.07
N GLU A 409 -0.05 20.02 -16.14
CA GLU A 409 0.65 21.28 -16.28
C GLU A 409 0.28 22.00 -17.59
N ALA A 410 0.20 21.29 -18.72
CA ALA A 410 -0.26 21.85 -20.00
C ALA A 410 -1.73 22.30 -19.94
N ALA A 411 -2.59 21.54 -19.25
CA ALA A 411 -3.99 21.90 -19.05
C ALA A 411 -4.15 23.18 -18.21
N GLU A 412 -3.41 23.30 -17.10
CA GLU A 412 -3.42 24.51 -16.25
C GLU A 412 -2.89 25.75 -16.98
N ARG A 413 -2.04 25.59 -18.00
CA ARG A 413 -1.58 26.70 -18.87
C ARG A 413 -2.52 27.01 -20.03
N GLY A 414 -3.61 26.27 -20.20
CA GLY A 414 -4.51 26.41 -21.35
C GLY A 414 -3.92 25.94 -22.68
N GLN A 415 -2.87 25.12 -22.65
CA GLN A 415 -2.18 24.60 -23.83
C GLN A 415 -2.84 23.30 -24.30
N ALA A 416 -4.07 23.39 -24.80
CA ALA A 416 -4.87 22.22 -25.18
C ALA A 416 -4.18 21.32 -26.22
N ALA A 417 -3.52 21.90 -27.23
CA ALA A 417 -2.80 21.12 -28.25
C ALA A 417 -1.65 20.31 -27.66
N GLU A 418 -0.90 20.88 -26.72
CA GLU A 418 0.19 20.18 -26.02
C GLU A 418 -0.35 19.07 -25.11
N MET A 419 -1.44 19.35 -24.38
CA MET A 419 -2.12 18.34 -23.55
C MET A 419 -2.58 17.14 -24.39
N ILE A 420 -3.21 17.38 -25.56
CA ILE A 420 -3.66 16.31 -26.45
C ILE A 420 -2.48 15.55 -27.06
N SER A 421 -1.40 16.24 -27.43
CA SER A 421 -0.17 15.59 -27.89
C SER A 421 0.43 14.68 -26.83
N LEU A 422 0.51 15.15 -25.58
CA LEU A 422 0.98 14.36 -24.43
C LEU A 422 0.09 13.13 -24.20
N LEU A 423 -1.23 13.28 -24.26
CA LEU A 423 -2.17 12.16 -24.16
C LEU A 423 -1.90 11.11 -25.24
N ALA A 424 -1.73 11.54 -26.50
CA ALA A 424 -1.41 10.63 -27.61
C ALA A 424 -0.08 9.89 -27.38
N LEU A 425 0.96 10.59 -26.93
CA LEU A 425 2.24 9.97 -26.57
C LEU A 425 2.11 9.00 -25.40
N GLY A 426 1.24 9.29 -24.43
CA GLY A 426 0.90 8.39 -23.32
C GLY A 426 0.24 7.09 -23.79
N LEU A 427 -0.62 7.15 -24.81
CA LEU A 427 -1.22 5.97 -25.43
C LEU A 427 -0.18 5.13 -26.18
N VAL A 428 0.71 5.78 -26.96
CA VAL A 428 1.84 5.11 -27.63
C VAL A 428 2.76 4.44 -26.60
N PHE A 429 3.07 5.12 -25.50
CA PHE A 429 3.82 4.55 -24.39
C PHE A 429 3.14 3.30 -23.84
N ALA A 430 1.84 3.37 -23.52
CA ALA A 430 1.11 2.25 -22.94
C ALA A 430 1.07 1.02 -23.87
N GLU A 431 0.83 1.23 -25.17
CA GLU A 431 0.84 0.17 -26.17
C GLU A 431 2.24 -0.48 -26.31
N GLN A 432 3.29 0.33 -26.45
CA GLN A 432 4.65 -0.17 -26.59
C GLN A 432 5.07 -0.98 -25.34
N VAL A 433 4.78 -0.48 -24.15
CA VAL A 433 5.10 -1.18 -22.89
C VAL A 433 4.34 -2.51 -22.79
N ALA A 434 3.10 -2.58 -23.25
CA ALA A 434 2.34 -3.84 -23.28
C ALA A 434 2.96 -4.85 -24.26
N ASN A 435 3.36 -4.41 -25.45
CA ASN A 435 4.04 -5.25 -26.45
C ASN A 435 5.41 -5.75 -25.97
N GLU A 436 6.06 -5.01 -25.07
CA GLU A 436 7.34 -5.38 -24.46
C GLU A 436 7.21 -6.05 -23.09
N GLN A 437 6.06 -6.67 -22.79
CA GLN A 437 5.81 -7.41 -21.55
C GLN A 437 6.09 -6.59 -20.27
N GLY A 438 5.87 -5.28 -20.33
CA GLY A 438 6.07 -4.36 -19.21
C GLY A 438 7.45 -3.67 -19.18
N HIS A 439 8.35 -3.94 -20.11
CA HIS A 439 9.58 -3.16 -20.25
C HIS A 439 9.27 -1.74 -20.74
N THR A 440 9.84 -0.74 -20.06
CA THR A 440 9.45 0.67 -20.26
C THR A 440 10.43 1.49 -21.11
N ARG A 441 11.57 0.90 -21.48
CA ARG A 441 12.69 1.66 -22.04
C ARG A 441 12.38 2.22 -23.42
N LEU A 442 11.94 1.38 -24.35
CA LEU A 442 11.61 1.85 -25.70
C LEU A 442 10.33 2.69 -25.67
N GLY A 443 9.31 2.22 -24.94
CA GLY A 443 8.07 2.98 -24.76
C GLY A 443 8.32 4.42 -24.29
N TRP A 444 9.20 4.63 -23.31
CA TRP A 444 9.53 5.98 -22.85
C TRP A 444 10.29 6.80 -23.88
N LEU A 445 11.27 6.20 -24.57
CA LEU A 445 12.05 6.88 -25.59
C LEU A 445 11.17 7.44 -26.71
N LEU A 446 10.10 6.72 -27.09
CA LEU A 446 9.14 7.15 -28.10
C LEU A 446 8.35 8.40 -27.70
N THR A 447 8.26 8.71 -26.40
CA THR A 447 7.59 9.94 -25.92
C THR A 447 8.43 11.19 -26.17
N GLY A 448 9.75 11.05 -26.36
CA GLY A 448 10.67 12.19 -26.48
C GLY A 448 10.79 13.05 -25.23
N ARG A 449 10.30 12.57 -24.07
CA ARG A 449 10.30 13.30 -22.80
C ARG A 449 11.57 13.05 -21.99
N GLN A 450 11.89 13.98 -21.09
CA GLN A 450 13.03 13.84 -20.18
C GLN A 450 12.74 12.75 -19.16
N ASP A 451 13.75 11.96 -18.80
CA ASP A 451 13.58 10.94 -17.77
C ASP A 451 13.08 11.54 -16.44
N PRO A 452 12.11 10.90 -15.77
CA PRO A 452 11.72 11.25 -14.42
C PRO A 452 12.93 11.25 -13.46
N PRO A 453 12.89 12.02 -12.36
CA PRO A 453 13.96 12.08 -11.37
C PRO A 453 13.99 10.79 -10.52
N PHE A 454 14.35 9.65 -11.12
CA PHE A 454 14.30 8.32 -10.50
C PHE A 454 15.07 8.25 -9.18
N ALA A 455 16.23 8.88 -9.11
CA ALA A 455 17.04 8.91 -7.89
C ALA A 455 16.32 9.55 -6.70
N GLN A 456 15.47 10.56 -6.94
CA GLN A 456 14.67 11.23 -5.92
C GLN A 456 13.44 10.39 -5.57
N VAL A 457 12.78 9.85 -6.60
CA VAL A 457 11.55 9.05 -6.46
C VAL A 457 11.80 7.74 -5.71
N GLU A 458 12.93 7.08 -5.98
CA GLU A 458 13.28 5.79 -5.38
C GLU A 458 13.49 5.87 -3.86
N GLN A 459 13.80 7.05 -3.33
CA GLN A 459 13.90 7.31 -1.88
C GLN A 459 12.52 7.27 -1.18
N ARG A 460 11.42 7.31 -1.94
CA ARG A 460 10.04 7.36 -1.42
C ARG A 460 9.35 6.02 -1.58
N ARG A 461 9.76 5.01 -0.80
CA ARG A 461 9.23 3.64 -0.92
C ARG A 461 7.99 3.34 -0.07
N ALA A 462 7.81 4.05 1.04
CA ALA A 462 6.76 3.75 2.01
C ALA A 462 5.68 4.85 2.05
N PRO A 463 4.38 4.48 2.09
CA PRO A 463 3.31 5.41 2.45
C PRO A 463 3.56 6.06 3.81
N ARG A 464 3.14 7.31 3.98
CA ARG A 464 3.26 8.00 5.27
C ARG A 464 2.24 7.41 6.26
N PRO A 465 2.65 7.03 7.48
CA PRO A 465 1.74 6.45 8.47
C PRO A 465 0.62 7.42 8.90
N GLU A 466 0.89 8.73 8.83
CA GLU A 466 -0.04 9.81 9.21
C GLU A 466 -1.21 9.99 8.22
N VAL A 467 -1.06 9.54 6.97
CA VAL A 467 -2.10 9.69 5.93
C VAL A 467 -2.33 8.31 5.31
N PRO A 468 -3.35 7.55 5.75
CA PRO A 468 -3.57 6.17 5.32
C PRO A 468 -3.98 6.04 3.84
N HIS A 469 -4.19 7.16 3.15
CA HIS A 469 -4.61 7.23 1.77
C HIS A 469 -3.85 8.32 0.99
N GLY A 470 -3.92 8.30 -0.34
CA GLY A 470 -3.28 9.32 -1.18
C GLY A 470 -3.75 10.74 -0.83
N MET A 471 -2.84 11.71 -0.91
CA MET A 471 -3.15 13.10 -0.53
C MET A 471 -4.08 13.79 -1.54
N LEU A 472 -3.96 13.46 -2.82
CA LEU A 472 -4.79 14.00 -3.90
C LEU A 472 -6.24 13.52 -3.87
N ALA A 473 -6.48 12.31 -3.38
CA ALA A 473 -7.82 11.74 -3.30
C ALA A 473 -8.60 12.38 -2.14
N ASP A 474 -9.87 12.71 -2.41
CA ASP A 474 -10.76 13.15 -1.35
C ASP A 474 -11.07 11.98 -0.38
N PRO A 475 -10.96 12.18 0.94
CA PRO A 475 -11.25 11.13 1.92
C PRO A 475 -12.64 10.51 1.76
N ARG A 476 -13.64 11.29 1.34
CA ARG A 476 -15.01 10.83 1.13
C ARG A 476 -15.12 9.89 -0.06
N TRP A 477 -14.37 10.16 -1.14
CA TRP A 477 -14.28 9.27 -2.30
C TRP A 477 -13.65 7.93 -1.93
N ILE A 478 -12.61 7.97 -1.11
CA ILE A 478 -11.96 6.76 -0.60
C ILE A 478 -12.93 5.99 0.31
N ALA A 479 -13.60 6.67 1.23
CA ALA A 479 -14.58 6.06 2.13
C ALA A 479 -15.72 5.38 1.36
N ALA A 480 -16.27 6.00 0.32
CA ALA A 480 -17.29 5.41 -0.54
C ALA A 480 -16.80 4.13 -1.22
N ASN A 481 -15.57 4.12 -1.75
CA ASN A 481 -15.00 2.93 -2.40
C ASN A 481 -14.65 1.83 -1.39
N LEU A 482 -14.14 2.17 -0.21
CA LEU A 482 -13.87 1.19 0.86
C LEU A 482 -15.18 0.58 1.40
N ALA A 483 -16.23 1.38 1.56
CA ALA A 483 -17.55 0.89 1.94
C ALA A 483 -18.12 -0.05 0.85
N TYR A 484 -17.99 0.32 -0.42
CA TYR A 484 -18.37 -0.57 -1.53
C TYR A 484 -17.61 -1.90 -1.51
N LEU A 485 -16.29 -1.89 -1.28
CA LEU A 485 -15.50 -3.13 -1.21
C LEU A 485 -15.96 -4.04 -0.07
N ARG A 486 -16.29 -3.46 1.09
CA ARG A 486 -16.88 -4.21 2.22
C ARG A 486 -18.22 -4.83 1.85
N ASP A 487 -19.10 -4.05 1.21
CA ASP A 487 -20.40 -4.55 0.74
C ASP A 487 -20.24 -5.67 -0.28
N ALA A 488 -19.29 -5.54 -1.23
CA ALA A 488 -19.02 -6.56 -2.23
C ALA A 488 -18.48 -7.86 -1.62
N ASP A 489 -17.57 -7.76 -0.64
CA ASP A 489 -17.07 -8.89 0.13
C ASP A 489 -18.22 -9.61 0.87
N LEU A 490 -19.11 -8.86 1.55
CA LEU A 490 -20.26 -9.42 2.25
C LEU A 490 -21.24 -10.14 1.33
N ILE A 491 -21.50 -9.58 0.15
CA ILE A 491 -22.36 -10.22 -0.86
C ILE A 491 -21.68 -11.49 -1.36
N SER A 492 -20.38 -11.45 -1.69
CA SER A 492 -19.65 -12.63 -2.14
C SER A 492 -19.67 -13.74 -1.10
N GLU A 493 -19.46 -13.43 0.18
CA GLU A 493 -19.54 -14.41 1.27
C GLU A 493 -20.94 -15.03 1.40
N ARG A 494 -22.01 -14.21 1.31
CA ARG A 494 -23.39 -14.72 1.36
C ARG A 494 -23.72 -15.58 0.15
N THR A 495 -23.29 -15.18 -1.05
CA THR A 495 -23.48 -15.97 -2.27
C THR A 495 -22.77 -17.31 -2.17
N ASN A 496 -21.52 -17.33 -1.69
CA ASN A 496 -20.76 -18.56 -1.51
C ASN A 496 -21.37 -19.49 -0.44
N LYS A 497 -21.89 -18.92 0.67
CA LYS A 497 -22.60 -19.70 1.71
C LYS A 497 -23.94 -20.26 1.23
N SER A 498 -24.66 -19.53 0.37
CA SER A 498 -25.93 -19.98 -0.22
C SER A 498 -25.75 -21.09 -1.26
N GLN A 499 -24.58 -21.16 -1.91
CA GLN A 499 -24.23 -22.21 -2.87
C GLN A 499 -23.68 -23.49 -2.22
N GLN A 500 -23.38 -23.49 -0.93
CA GLN A 500 -23.02 -24.71 -0.20
C GLN A 500 -24.31 -25.48 0.19
N PRO A 501 -24.42 -26.78 -0.14
CA PRO A 501 -25.54 -27.59 0.31
C PRO A 501 -25.55 -27.64 1.85
N PRO A 502 -26.74 -27.65 2.50
CA PRO A 502 -26.82 -27.67 3.94
C PRO A 502 -26.09 -28.91 4.48
N ALA A 503 -25.13 -28.69 5.39
CA ALA A 503 -24.46 -29.77 6.07
C ALA A 503 -25.52 -30.63 6.79
N ALA A 504 -25.52 -31.93 6.47
CA ALA A 504 -26.42 -32.88 7.12
C ALA A 504 -26.18 -32.84 8.64
N PRO A 505 -27.24 -32.88 9.48
CA PRO A 505 -27.07 -32.86 10.93
C PRO A 505 -26.23 -34.06 11.36
N SER A 506 -25.11 -33.80 12.04
CA SER A 506 -24.25 -34.82 12.61
C SER A 506 -25.02 -35.56 13.71
N ASN A 507 -25.37 -36.81 13.42
CA ASN A 507 -26.03 -37.69 14.37
C ASN A 507 -24.98 -38.15 15.41
N PRO A 508 -25.15 -37.92 16.73
CA PRO A 508 -24.08 -38.18 17.71
C PRO A 508 -23.90 -39.65 18.12
N ASN A 509 -24.51 -40.61 17.42
CA ASN A 509 -24.42 -42.03 17.78
C ASN A 509 -24.00 -42.89 16.59
N ALA A 510 -22.69 -43.01 16.39
CA ALA A 510 -22.12 -44.09 15.59
C ALA A 510 -20.80 -44.52 16.25
N ASN A 511 -20.90 -45.46 17.19
CA ASN A 511 -19.77 -46.24 17.63
C ASN A 511 -20.23 -47.68 17.82
N ARG A 512 -19.82 -48.57 16.89
CA ARG A 512 -19.26 -49.92 17.10
C ARG A 512 -19.49 -50.88 15.92
N ASP A 513 -18.38 -51.52 15.55
CA ASP A 513 -18.19 -52.86 14.99
C ASP A 513 -18.54 -53.11 13.50
N ASP A 514 -17.51 -52.98 12.65
CA ASP A 514 -17.00 -53.82 11.52
C ASP A 514 -17.91 -54.80 10.71
N PRO A 515 -17.54 -55.29 9.48
CA PRO A 515 -16.26 -55.18 8.74
C PRO A 515 -16.34 -54.87 7.20
N LYS A 516 -15.16 -54.70 6.58
CA LYS A 516 -14.87 -54.61 5.13
C LYS A 516 -15.70 -55.55 4.23
N GLY A 517 -16.29 -55.00 3.17
CA GLY A 517 -16.95 -55.73 2.08
C GLY A 517 -16.57 -55.22 0.69
N LYS A 518 -15.93 -56.10 -0.09
CA LYS A 518 -15.54 -55.92 -1.51
C LYS A 518 -16.74 -55.75 -2.45
N GLY A 519 -16.66 -54.76 -3.34
CA GLY A 519 -17.04 -54.81 -4.76
C GLY A 519 -18.51 -54.68 -5.14
N ARG A 520 -18.82 -53.78 -6.11
CA ARG A 520 -19.09 -54.13 -7.52
C ARG A 520 -19.53 -52.92 -8.37
N ARG A 521 -18.90 -52.84 -9.55
CA ARG A 521 -19.47 -52.61 -10.91
C ARG A 521 -20.15 -51.27 -11.27
N GLY A 522 -19.51 -50.61 -12.22
CA GLY A 522 -20.15 -49.98 -13.39
C GLY A 522 -19.28 -50.18 -14.65
N GLN A 523 -19.51 -51.27 -15.39
CA GLN A 523 -18.90 -51.54 -16.69
C GLN A 523 -19.51 -50.63 -17.77
N ARG A 524 -18.68 -50.05 -18.64
CA ARG A 524 -19.03 -49.84 -20.06
C ARG A 524 -17.91 -50.42 -20.93
N LYS A 525 -18.31 -51.41 -21.72
CA LYS A 525 -17.47 -52.32 -22.50
C LYS A 525 -17.21 -51.72 -23.89
N GLN A 526 -15.96 -51.75 -24.32
CA GLN A 526 -15.50 -51.69 -25.71
C GLN A 526 -15.82 -53.02 -26.43
N GLU A 527 -15.92 -52.96 -27.76
CA GLU A 527 -15.44 -53.93 -28.78
C GLU A 527 -16.31 -53.77 -30.05
N GLY A 528 -15.78 -53.84 -31.28
CA GLY A 528 -14.60 -54.59 -31.66
C GLY A 528 -13.94 -54.14 -32.97
N ASN A 529 -12.78 -54.76 -33.13
CA ASN A 529 -11.73 -54.63 -34.12
C ASN A 529 -12.03 -55.46 -35.39
N GLY A 530 -11.37 -55.16 -36.50
CA GLY A 530 -11.40 -56.00 -37.71
C GLY A 530 -10.74 -55.39 -38.95
N GLU A 531 -9.42 -55.45 -39.01
CA GLU A 531 -8.59 -55.46 -40.24
C GLU A 531 -8.89 -56.70 -41.14
N PRO A 532 -8.28 -56.93 -42.34
CA PRO A 532 -7.40 -56.11 -43.21
C PRO A 532 -7.74 -56.22 -44.73
N SER A 533 -6.87 -55.62 -45.58
CA SER A 533 -6.53 -56.00 -46.98
C SER A 533 -7.51 -55.68 -48.12
N SER A 534 -7.20 -54.63 -48.89
CA SER A 534 -6.80 -54.68 -50.32
C SER A 534 -6.53 -53.27 -50.84
#